data_AF-U1Q0D4-F1
#
_entry.id   AF-U1Q0D4-F1
#
_cell.length_a   1.000
_cell.length_b   1.000
_cell.length_c   1.000
_cell.angle_alpha   90.00
_cell.angle_beta   90.00
_cell.angle_gamma   90.00
#
_symmetry.space_group_name_H-M   'P 1'
#
loop_
_entity.id
_entity.type
_entity.pdbx_description
1 polymer ?
#
loop_
_entity_poly.entity_id
_entity_poly.type
_entity_poly.pdbx_seq_one_letter_code
_entity_poly.pdbx_strand_id
1 'polypeptide(L)'
;MRPVSPTARKAGAALAALMLSTALTACQPDSSTASAATPTSVPTPTAQASAPASNSTGSPGDSTGGSTASPGGSNGGSQSDAPQGLESFYNQTIDWKDCSNETTTFQCGTVTVPLDYDHPDGQTITIALKKLPASDGNAEHGSLFFNPGGPGASGVEAMTSAPRVSEELRAAYDIIGFDPRGVGQSTP
;
A
#
# COMPACT_ATOMS: atom_id res chain seq x y z
N MET A 1 27.74 -57.00 -22.99
CA MET A 1 27.43 -57.61 -21.69
C MET A 1 26.31 -56.80 -21.05
N ARG A 2 25.26 -57.48 -20.55
CA ARG A 2 24.17 -56.89 -19.74
C ARG A 2 24.73 -56.34 -18.41
N PRO A 3 23.99 -55.51 -17.64
CA PRO A 3 22.86 -56.04 -16.87
C PRO A 3 21.52 -55.36 -17.18
N VAL A 4 20.46 -56.13 -16.95
CA VAL A 4 19.04 -55.80 -17.02
C VAL A 4 18.49 -55.95 -15.60
N SER A 5 17.75 -54.93 -15.12
CA SER A 5 16.70 -54.88 -14.07
C SER A 5 17.02 -55.34 -12.63
N PRO A 6 16.30 -54.79 -11.62
CA PRO A 6 15.04 -55.44 -11.25
C PRO A 6 13.84 -54.50 -11.01
N THR A 7 12.71 -55.17 -11.13
CA THR A 7 11.31 -54.77 -10.97
C THR A 7 10.88 -54.66 -9.49
N ALA A 8 9.95 -53.75 -9.24
CA ALA A 8 8.84 -53.72 -8.25
C ALA A 8 8.97 -54.31 -6.83
N ARG A 9 8.39 -53.57 -5.86
CA ARG A 9 7.51 -54.05 -4.77
C ARG A 9 6.61 -52.87 -4.34
N LYS A 10 5.33 -52.84 -4.74
CA LYS A 10 4.12 -53.30 -4.01
C LYS A 10 3.94 -52.74 -2.59
N ALA A 11 2.92 -51.88 -2.50
CA ALA A 11 1.81 -51.83 -1.52
C ALA A 11 2.10 -51.95 -0.01
N GLY A 12 1.65 -50.93 0.71
CA GLY A 12 1.41 -50.95 2.15
C GLY A 12 0.46 -49.82 2.53
N ALA A 13 -0.82 -49.94 2.15
CA ALA A 13 -1.88 -49.14 2.74
C ALA A 13 -2.13 -49.68 4.15
N ALA A 14 -1.88 -48.86 5.17
CA ALA A 14 -2.36 -49.12 6.53
C ALA A 14 -3.40 -48.03 6.86
N LEU A 15 -4.67 -48.38 6.71
CA LEU A 15 -5.77 -47.69 7.37
C LEU A 15 -5.57 -47.87 8.88
N ALA A 16 -5.36 -46.78 9.60
CA ALA A 16 -5.65 -46.69 11.03
C ALA A 16 -6.80 -45.71 11.21
N ALA A 17 -8.00 -46.27 11.32
CA ALA A 17 -9.18 -45.61 11.83
C ALA A 17 -9.24 -45.75 13.36
N LEU A 18 -10.09 -44.93 14.00
CA LEU A 18 -10.45 -44.84 15.43
C LEU A 18 -9.44 -44.03 16.28
N MET A 19 -9.82 -43.00 17.05
CA MET A 19 -11.07 -42.76 17.78
C MET A 19 -11.43 -41.27 17.88
N LEU A 20 -12.74 -41.01 17.80
CA LEU A 20 -13.41 -39.80 18.28
C LEU A 20 -13.16 -39.60 19.78
N SER A 21 -12.72 -38.40 20.16
CA SER A 21 -12.90 -37.86 21.51
C SER A 21 -13.44 -36.44 21.40
N THR A 22 -14.77 -36.34 21.42
CA THR A 22 -15.51 -35.11 21.64
C THR A 22 -15.40 -34.72 23.12
N ALA A 23 -14.57 -33.73 23.44
CA ALA A 23 -14.65 -33.03 24.72
C ALA A 23 -15.45 -31.74 24.50
N LEU A 24 -16.75 -31.83 24.76
CA LEU A 24 -17.65 -30.67 24.81
C LEU A 24 -17.52 -30.03 26.19
N THR A 25 -16.55 -29.14 26.36
CA THR A 25 -16.47 -28.28 27.56
C THR A 25 -17.21 -26.98 27.27
N ALA A 26 -18.51 -26.98 27.57
CA ALA A 26 -19.28 -25.77 27.72
C ALA A 26 -19.04 -25.21 29.13
N CYS A 27 -18.38 -24.07 29.23
CA CYS A 27 -18.45 -23.17 30.38
C CYS A 27 -18.66 -21.74 29.88
N GLN A 28 -19.45 -21.03 30.67
CA GLN A 28 -20.34 -19.93 30.32
C GLN A 28 -19.65 -18.58 30.05
N PRO A 29 -20.41 -17.59 29.49
CA PRO A 29 -19.93 -16.25 29.25
C PRO A 29 -19.84 -15.44 30.54
N ASP A 30 -18.65 -14.97 30.90
CA ASP A 30 -18.48 -13.92 31.89
C ASP A 30 -18.94 -12.58 31.28
N SER A 31 -20.15 -12.19 31.65
CA SER A 31 -20.69 -10.85 31.40
C SER A 31 -19.96 -9.86 32.32
N SER A 32 -18.83 -9.33 31.84
CA SER A 32 -18.18 -8.20 32.49
C SER A 32 -18.98 -6.93 32.21
N THR A 33 -19.63 -6.44 33.26
CA THR A 33 -20.31 -5.15 33.34
C THR A 33 -19.33 -4.01 33.03
N ALA A 34 -19.37 -3.48 31.81
CA ALA A 34 -18.75 -2.20 31.50
C ALA A 34 -19.58 -1.08 32.16
N SER A 35 -19.01 -0.50 33.21
CA SER A 35 -19.54 0.67 33.88
C SER A 35 -19.60 1.82 32.87
N ALA A 36 -20.81 2.33 32.61
CA ALA A 36 -21.04 3.50 31.79
C ALA A 36 -20.48 4.73 32.50
N ALA A 37 -19.26 5.13 32.14
CA ALA A 37 -18.77 6.47 32.42
C ALA A 37 -19.42 7.44 31.42
N THR A 38 -20.22 8.35 31.96
CA THR A 38 -20.78 9.52 31.26
C THR A 38 -19.69 10.29 30.49
N PRO A 39 -19.89 10.61 29.20
CA PRO A 39 -19.04 11.60 28.54
C PRO A 39 -19.46 13.01 28.99
N THR A 40 -18.65 13.62 29.85
CA THR A 40 -18.69 15.05 30.13
C THR A 40 -18.32 15.79 28.85
N SER A 41 -19.25 16.61 28.37
CA SER A 41 -19.14 17.47 27.20
C SER A 41 -17.93 18.41 27.34
N VAL A 42 -16.99 18.35 26.40
CA VAL A 42 -15.90 19.33 26.26
C VAL A 42 -16.41 20.50 25.39
N PRO A 43 -16.22 21.76 25.80
CA PRO A 43 -16.71 22.91 25.05
C PRO A 43 -15.90 23.17 23.77
N THR A 44 -16.63 23.59 22.75
CA THR A 44 -16.16 24.08 21.44
C THR A 44 -15.25 25.31 21.60
N PRO A 45 -14.05 25.36 20.99
CA PRO A 45 -13.29 26.60 20.92
C PRO A 45 -13.86 27.52 19.82
N THR A 46 -14.33 28.68 20.25
CA THR A 46 -14.76 29.81 19.40
C THR A 46 -13.55 30.38 18.65
N ALA A 47 -13.46 30.12 17.35
CA ALA A 47 -12.50 30.81 16.48
C ALA A 47 -13.06 32.18 16.09
N GLN A 48 -12.47 33.23 16.67
CA GLN A 48 -12.72 34.62 16.38
C GLN A 48 -11.84 35.04 15.20
N ALA A 49 -12.40 35.08 13.98
CA ALA A 49 -11.71 35.57 12.79
C ALA A 49 -11.95 37.08 12.64
N SER A 50 -10.91 37.87 12.89
CA SER A 50 -10.83 39.28 12.50
C SER A 50 -10.24 39.36 11.09
N ALA A 51 -11.02 39.84 10.14
CA ALA A 51 -10.54 40.30 8.84
C ALA A 51 -9.72 41.60 8.99
N PRO A 52 -8.84 41.88 8.03
CA PRO A 52 -8.99 43.16 7.36
C PRO A 52 -9.02 43.03 5.83
N ALA A 53 -9.89 43.85 5.25
CA ALA A 53 -9.97 44.12 3.83
C ALA A 53 -8.70 44.80 3.33
N SER A 54 -8.29 44.45 2.11
CA SER A 54 -7.56 45.37 1.23
C SER A 54 -8.03 45.17 -0.20
N ASN A 55 -8.51 46.28 -0.72
CA ASN A 55 -9.10 46.52 -2.02
C ASN A 55 -7.99 46.52 -3.08
N SER A 56 -8.22 45.95 -4.27
CA SER A 56 -7.47 46.28 -5.47
C SER A 56 -8.29 46.02 -6.73
N THR A 57 -8.09 46.90 -7.69
CA THR A 57 -9.02 47.34 -8.73
C THR A 57 -8.49 46.96 -10.12
N GLY A 58 -9.40 46.67 -11.07
CA GLY A 58 -9.18 46.68 -12.53
C GLY A 58 -8.81 45.32 -13.14
N SER A 59 -9.25 44.89 -14.32
CA SER A 59 -10.11 45.41 -15.41
C SER A 59 -10.50 44.19 -16.29
N PRO A 60 -11.54 44.29 -17.15
CA PRO A 60 -12.01 43.16 -17.94
C PRO A 60 -11.17 42.96 -19.22
N GLY A 61 -10.73 41.73 -19.45
CA GLY A 61 -10.06 41.31 -20.68
C GLY A 61 -10.92 40.29 -21.43
N ASP A 62 -11.56 40.76 -22.48
CA ASP A 62 -12.31 40.00 -23.48
C ASP A 62 -11.34 39.20 -24.36
N SER A 63 -11.58 37.91 -24.59
CA SER A 63 -10.90 37.14 -25.65
C SER A 63 -11.69 35.87 -26.02
N THR A 64 -12.35 36.03 -27.15
CA THR A 64 -13.03 35.11 -28.05
C THR A 64 -12.21 33.89 -28.46
N GLY A 65 -12.84 32.70 -28.42
CA GLY A 65 -12.90 31.72 -29.51
C GLY A 65 -11.63 30.96 -29.92
N GLY A 66 -11.67 29.62 -29.77
CA GLY A 66 -10.76 28.72 -30.49
C GLY A 66 -10.78 27.27 -30.01
N SER A 67 -11.92 26.57 -30.14
CA SER A 67 -11.95 25.11 -29.97
C SER A 67 -11.45 24.41 -31.23
N THR A 68 -10.17 24.07 -31.27
CA THR A 68 -9.62 23.09 -32.23
C THR A 68 -9.55 21.73 -31.56
N ALA A 69 -10.58 20.92 -31.78
CA ALA A 69 -10.54 19.49 -31.44
C ALA A 69 -9.67 18.76 -32.47
N SER A 70 -8.54 18.22 -32.03
CA SER A 70 -7.78 17.21 -32.80
C SER A 70 -8.23 15.82 -32.35
N PRO A 71 -8.50 14.88 -33.28
CA PRO A 71 -8.85 13.52 -32.94
C PRO A 71 -7.56 12.74 -32.61
N GLY A 72 -7.24 12.66 -31.32
CA GLY A 72 -6.18 11.78 -30.81
C GLY A 72 -6.72 10.35 -30.71
N GLY A 73 -6.21 9.46 -31.54
CA GLY A 73 -6.55 8.05 -31.54
C GLY A 73 -6.33 7.40 -30.18
N SER A 74 -7.35 6.72 -29.68
CA SER A 74 -7.30 5.90 -28.47
C SER A 74 -6.43 4.67 -28.74
N ASN A 75 -5.14 4.74 -28.40
CA ASN A 75 -4.36 3.54 -28.14
C ASN A 75 -4.47 3.23 -26.64
N GLY A 76 -5.14 2.11 -26.36
CA GLY A 76 -5.36 1.60 -25.01
C GLY A 76 -4.06 1.22 -24.32
N GLY A 77 -3.99 1.60 -23.05
CA GLY A 77 -2.88 1.38 -22.13
C GLY A 77 -2.60 2.66 -21.36
N SER A 78 -3.46 3.01 -20.40
CA SER A 78 -3.31 4.23 -19.59
C SER A 78 -2.14 4.10 -18.61
N GLN A 79 -0.91 4.12 -19.12
CA GLN A 79 0.13 4.89 -18.43
C GLN A 79 -0.28 6.34 -18.65
N SER A 80 -0.78 7.00 -17.60
CA SER A 80 -0.91 8.45 -17.63
C SER A 80 0.47 9.00 -18.01
N ASP A 81 0.55 9.73 -19.12
CA ASP A 81 1.79 10.36 -19.55
C ASP A 81 2.38 11.15 -18.37
N ALA A 82 3.67 10.93 -18.11
CA ALA A 82 4.36 11.65 -17.04
C ALA A 82 4.34 13.16 -17.35
N PRO A 83 4.17 14.04 -16.36
CA PRO A 83 4.26 15.48 -16.59
C PRO A 83 5.62 15.85 -17.18
N GLN A 84 5.62 16.87 -18.05
CA GLN A 84 6.84 17.31 -18.74
C GLN A 84 7.94 17.65 -17.73
N GLY A 85 9.12 17.04 -17.90
CA GLY A 85 10.28 17.24 -17.02
C GLY A 85 10.33 16.32 -15.80
N LEU A 86 9.33 15.44 -15.60
CA LEU A 86 9.32 14.45 -14.51
C LEU A 86 9.46 13.01 -14.99
N GLU A 87 9.65 12.79 -16.29
CA GLU A 87 9.63 11.46 -16.92
C GLU A 87 10.62 10.50 -16.28
N SER A 88 11.79 11.00 -15.86
CA SER A 88 12.82 10.22 -15.17
C SER A 88 12.33 9.66 -13.83
N PHE A 89 11.47 10.38 -13.11
CA PHE A 89 10.90 9.94 -11.84
C PHE A 89 9.73 8.97 -12.02
N TYR A 90 8.95 9.12 -13.09
CA TYR A 90 7.78 8.27 -13.34
C TYR A 90 8.13 6.93 -14.03
N ASN A 91 9.22 6.88 -14.80
CA ASN A 91 9.66 5.69 -15.52
C ASN A 91 10.70 4.85 -14.74
N GLN A 92 10.79 5.05 -13.42
CA GLN A 92 11.69 4.27 -12.58
C GLN A 92 11.25 2.82 -12.48
N THR A 93 12.24 1.93 -12.52
CA THR A 93 12.07 0.54 -12.08
C THR A 93 12.62 0.40 -10.66
N ILE A 94 11.83 -0.17 -9.77
CA ILE A 94 12.25 -0.41 -8.38
C ILE A 94 13.10 -1.66 -8.32
N ASP A 95 14.32 -1.53 -7.79
CA ASP A 95 15.18 -2.67 -7.47
C ASP A 95 14.74 -3.32 -6.15
N TRP A 96 13.76 -4.22 -6.24
CA TRP A 96 13.24 -4.94 -5.08
C TRP A 96 14.25 -5.93 -4.51
N LYS A 97 14.53 -5.81 -3.20
CA LYS A 97 15.38 -6.73 -2.44
C LYS A 97 14.57 -7.48 -1.40
N ASP A 98 14.97 -8.71 -1.10
CA ASP A 98 14.40 -9.44 0.02
C ASP A 98 14.67 -8.68 1.34
N CYS A 99 13.62 -8.45 2.11
CA CYS A 99 13.66 -7.90 3.45
C CYS A 99 12.68 -8.66 4.36
N SER A 100 12.55 -9.95 4.07
CA SER A 100 11.64 -10.85 4.75
C SER A 100 11.96 -10.93 6.24
N ASN A 101 10.93 -11.18 7.05
CA ASN A 101 11.12 -11.57 8.45
C ASN A 101 10.82 -13.07 8.62
N GLU A 102 10.89 -13.56 9.85
CA GLU A 102 10.72 -14.99 10.14
C GLU A 102 9.36 -15.58 9.69
N THR A 103 8.33 -14.75 9.58
CA THR A 103 6.95 -15.21 9.34
C THR A 103 6.36 -14.74 8.02
N THR A 104 6.96 -13.75 7.37
CA THR A 104 6.38 -13.08 6.20
C THR A 104 7.46 -12.72 5.20
N THR A 105 7.24 -13.13 3.95
CA THR A 105 8.08 -12.75 2.82
C THR A 105 7.77 -11.32 2.39
N PHE A 106 8.76 -10.44 2.49
CA PHE A 106 8.65 -9.04 2.08
C PHE A 106 9.74 -8.67 1.08
N GLN A 107 9.42 -7.73 0.22
CA GLN A 107 10.36 -7.06 -0.66
C GLN A 107 10.46 -5.58 -0.27
N CYS A 108 11.67 -5.04 -0.22
CA CYS A 108 11.91 -3.63 0.08
C CYS A 108 12.63 -2.98 -1.09
N GLY A 109 12.39 -1.69 -1.28
CA GLY A 109 13.01 -0.91 -2.34
C GLY A 109 12.84 0.58 -2.07
N THR A 110 13.38 1.39 -2.97
CA THR A 110 13.24 2.84 -2.92
C THR A 110 12.83 3.38 -4.27
N VAL A 111 12.16 4.54 -4.27
CA VAL A 111 11.97 5.38 -5.46
C VAL A 111 12.57 6.75 -5.21
N THR A 112 13.11 7.37 -6.26
CA THR A 112 13.65 8.73 -6.19
C THR A 112 12.58 9.72 -6.60
N VAL A 113 12.45 10.84 -5.90
CA VAL A 113 11.53 11.93 -6.29
C VAL A 113 12.25 13.27 -6.14
N PRO A 114 11.83 14.33 -6.85
CA PRO A 114 12.40 15.65 -6.62
C PRO A 114 11.98 16.16 -5.23
N LEU A 115 12.91 16.85 -4.56
CA LEU A 115 12.61 17.53 -3.32
C LEU A 115 11.59 18.65 -3.58
N ASP A 116 11.83 19.41 -4.66
CA ASP A 116 10.99 20.48 -5.17
C ASP A 116 10.54 20.15 -6.61
N TYR A 117 9.23 19.98 -6.81
CA TYR A 117 8.66 19.63 -8.10
C TYR A 117 8.65 20.81 -9.09
N ASP A 118 8.77 22.06 -8.62
CA ASP A 118 8.92 23.23 -9.50
C ASP A 118 10.36 23.34 -10.05
N HIS A 119 11.31 22.69 -9.38
CA HIS A 119 12.73 22.62 -9.78
C HIS A 119 13.20 21.15 -9.84
N PRO A 120 12.65 20.33 -10.77
CA PRO A 120 12.86 18.87 -10.77
C PRO A 120 14.30 18.43 -11.06
N ASP A 121 15.10 19.30 -11.68
CA ASP A 121 16.55 19.09 -11.90
C ASP A 121 17.40 19.39 -10.65
N GLY A 122 16.77 19.77 -9.54
CA GLY A 122 17.40 20.11 -8.28
C GLY A 122 17.74 18.89 -7.41
N GLN A 123 17.65 19.08 -6.09
CA GLN A 123 17.92 18.00 -5.14
C GLN A 123 16.82 16.94 -5.20
N THR A 124 17.22 15.68 -5.06
CA THR A 124 16.31 14.53 -5.00
C THR A 124 16.32 13.91 -3.61
N ILE A 125 15.21 13.22 -3.29
CA ILE A 125 15.04 12.43 -2.08
C ILE A 125 14.59 11.01 -2.43
N THR A 126 14.77 10.08 -1.52
CA THR A 126 14.29 8.70 -1.67
C THR A 126 13.09 8.43 -0.78
N ILE A 127 12.12 7.71 -1.33
CA ILE A 127 10.95 7.21 -0.63
C ILE A 127 11.14 5.71 -0.43
N ALA A 128 11.14 5.28 0.83
CA ALA A 128 11.26 3.87 1.18
C ALA A 128 9.92 3.14 1.01
N LEU A 129 9.99 1.93 0.46
CA LEU A 129 8.86 1.07 0.15
C LEU A 129 9.06 -0.30 0.78
N LYS A 130 7.97 -0.88 1.29
CA LYS A 130 7.90 -2.28 1.69
C LYS A 130 6.67 -2.93 1.10
N LYS A 131 6.91 -4.00 0.36
CA LYS A 131 5.92 -4.75 -0.40
C LYS A 131 5.74 -6.13 0.19
N LEU A 132 4.48 -6.48 0.42
CA LEU A 132 4.02 -7.83 0.61
C LEU A 132 3.51 -8.32 -0.75
N PRO A 133 4.21 -9.27 -1.40
CA PRO A 133 3.75 -9.79 -2.68
C PRO A 133 2.38 -10.47 -2.56
N ALA A 134 1.61 -10.42 -3.64
CA ALA A 134 0.37 -11.17 -3.77
C ALA A 134 0.61 -12.65 -3.46
N SER A 135 -0.28 -13.28 -2.69
CA SER A 135 -0.08 -14.65 -2.20
C SER A 135 -0.13 -15.72 -3.29
N ASP A 136 -0.76 -15.44 -4.43
CA ASP A 136 -0.76 -16.31 -5.61
C ASP A 136 0.42 -16.02 -6.57
N GLY A 137 1.19 -14.98 -6.29
CA GLY A 137 2.33 -14.51 -7.08
C GLY A 137 1.97 -13.70 -8.33
N ASN A 138 0.69 -13.42 -8.60
CA ASN A 138 0.23 -12.83 -9.85
C ASN A 138 -0.36 -11.42 -9.73
N ALA A 139 -0.71 -10.95 -8.52
CA ALA A 139 -1.17 -9.57 -8.26
C ALA A 139 -2.10 -9.03 -9.37
N GLU A 140 -3.14 -9.79 -9.70
CA GLU A 140 -3.95 -9.59 -10.92
C GLU A 140 -4.56 -8.19 -11.05
N HIS A 141 -4.73 -7.48 -9.94
CA HIS A 141 -5.28 -6.12 -9.89
C HIS A 141 -4.23 -5.05 -9.61
N GLY A 142 -2.95 -5.43 -9.54
CA GLY A 142 -1.81 -4.53 -9.36
C GLY A 142 -1.47 -4.29 -7.89
N SER A 143 -1.20 -3.03 -7.53
CA SER A 143 -0.69 -2.67 -6.21
C SER A 143 -1.73 -1.91 -5.39
N LEU A 144 -1.90 -2.29 -4.12
CA LEU A 144 -2.69 -1.57 -3.14
C LEU A 144 -1.77 -0.82 -2.17
N PHE A 145 -1.79 0.51 -2.24
CA PHE A 145 -0.99 1.36 -1.36
C PHE A 145 -1.69 1.61 -0.03
N PHE A 146 -0.94 1.46 1.06
CA PHE A 146 -1.39 1.68 2.42
C PHE A 146 -0.61 2.83 3.06
N ASN A 147 -1.33 3.76 3.69
CA ASN A 147 -0.77 4.80 4.54
C ASN A 147 -1.47 4.76 5.92
N PRO A 148 -0.72 4.61 7.03
CA PRO A 148 -1.30 4.44 8.36
C PRO A 148 -1.91 5.72 8.95
N GLY A 149 -1.81 6.87 8.29
CA GLY A 149 -2.21 8.17 8.83
C GLY A 149 -1.10 8.82 9.68
N GLY A 150 -1.47 9.64 10.66
CA GLY A 150 -0.53 10.47 11.41
C GLY A 150 -0.73 11.95 11.12
N PRO A 151 0.27 12.73 10.69
CA PRO A 151 1.48 12.39 9.92
C PRO A 151 2.68 11.88 10.74
N GLY A 152 3.76 11.49 10.06
CA GLY A 152 5.01 11.04 10.69
C GLY A 152 5.08 9.55 10.99
N ALA A 153 3.98 8.81 10.81
CA ALA A 153 3.98 7.36 10.96
C ALA A 153 4.60 6.69 9.73
N SER A 154 5.48 5.71 9.96
CA SER A 154 6.11 4.90 8.91
C SER A 154 5.10 3.92 8.32
N GLY A 155 4.89 3.99 7.01
CA GLY A 155 4.12 2.96 6.30
C GLY A 155 4.90 1.66 6.14
N VAL A 156 6.24 1.73 6.06
CA VAL A 156 7.13 0.56 6.02
C VAL A 156 7.01 -0.27 7.30
N GLU A 157 7.03 0.36 8.47
CA GLU A 157 6.87 -0.34 9.76
C GLU A 157 5.44 -0.87 9.95
N ALA A 158 4.45 -0.12 9.47
CA ALA A 158 3.04 -0.51 9.56
C ALA A 158 2.69 -1.75 8.71
N MET A 159 3.55 -2.16 7.76
CA MET A 159 3.37 -3.39 6.97
C MET A 159 3.37 -4.68 7.80
N THR A 160 3.77 -4.63 9.07
CA THR A 160 3.54 -5.73 10.03
C THR A 160 2.06 -6.10 10.17
N SER A 161 1.15 -5.16 9.88
CA SER A 161 -0.30 -5.38 9.89
C SER A 161 -0.86 -5.91 8.56
N ALA A 162 -0.09 -5.86 7.47
CA ALA A 162 -0.56 -6.25 6.14
C ALA A 162 -1.07 -7.71 6.03
N PRO A 163 -0.55 -8.69 6.80
CA PRO A 163 -1.16 -10.01 6.88
C PRO A 163 -2.57 -10.09 7.47
N ARG A 164 -3.09 -8.99 8.04
CA ARG A 164 -4.48 -8.91 8.53
C ARG A 164 -5.47 -8.49 7.45
N VAL A 165 -5.00 -8.06 6.28
CA VAL A 165 -5.84 -7.79 5.11
C VAL A 165 -6.48 -9.11 4.65
N SER A 166 -7.70 -9.04 4.12
CA SER A 166 -8.43 -10.24 3.68
C SER A 166 -7.61 -11.06 2.67
N GLU A 167 -7.80 -12.38 2.71
CA GLU A 167 -7.13 -13.30 1.79
C GLU A 167 -7.41 -12.96 0.32
N GLU A 168 -8.64 -12.56 0.01
CA GLU A 168 -9.06 -12.12 -1.33
C GLU A 168 -8.21 -10.93 -1.82
N LEU A 169 -8.03 -9.90 -1.00
CA LEU A 169 -7.20 -8.75 -1.36
C LEU A 169 -5.72 -9.12 -1.43
N ARG A 170 -5.25 -9.99 -0.54
CA ARG A 170 -3.86 -10.49 -0.56
C ARG A 170 -3.55 -11.37 -1.77
N ALA A 171 -4.54 -12.03 -2.35
CA ALA A 171 -4.37 -12.76 -3.60
C ALA A 171 -4.37 -11.80 -4.79
N ALA A 172 -5.24 -10.80 -4.78
CA ALA A 172 -5.41 -9.94 -5.95
C ALA A 172 -4.37 -8.81 -6.08
N TYR A 173 -3.72 -8.39 -4.99
CA TYR A 173 -2.84 -7.22 -4.97
C TYR A 173 -1.48 -7.48 -4.32
N ASP A 174 -0.45 -6.81 -4.84
CA ASP A 174 0.74 -6.49 -4.07
C ASP A 174 0.39 -5.39 -3.05
N ILE A 175 0.54 -5.64 -1.75
CA ILE A 175 0.26 -4.64 -0.72
C ILE A 175 1.55 -3.85 -0.45
N ILE A 176 1.50 -2.53 -0.59
CA ILE A 176 2.68 -1.66 -0.49
C ILE A 176 2.46 -0.61 0.60
N GLY A 177 3.32 -0.63 1.62
CA GLY A 177 3.49 0.46 2.57
C GLY A 177 4.68 1.32 2.15
N PHE A 178 4.57 2.62 2.39
CA PHE A 178 5.64 3.57 2.08
C PHE A 178 5.84 4.59 3.19
N ASP A 179 7.07 5.06 3.33
CA ASP A 179 7.39 6.13 4.25
C ASP A 179 7.30 7.47 3.51
N PRO A 180 6.39 8.39 3.88
CA PRO A 180 6.36 9.73 3.28
C PRO A 180 7.71 10.45 3.41
N ARG A 181 7.90 11.53 2.64
CA ARG A 181 9.13 12.35 2.72
C ARG A 181 9.47 12.74 4.15
N GLY A 182 10.74 12.60 4.53
CA GLY A 182 11.24 12.90 5.88
C GLY A 182 10.73 11.97 7.00
N VAL A 183 10.11 10.83 6.67
CA VAL A 183 9.62 9.85 7.64
C VAL A 183 10.43 8.56 7.55
N GLY A 184 10.68 7.91 8.70
CA GLY A 184 11.20 6.55 8.76
C GLY A 184 12.51 6.37 7.99
N GLN A 185 12.48 5.53 6.97
CA GLN A 185 13.63 5.20 6.14
C GLN A 185 13.77 6.08 4.89
N SER A 186 12.83 6.98 4.63
CA SER A 186 12.92 7.95 3.54
C SER A 186 13.90 9.08 3.87
N THR A 187 14.61 9.60 2.89
CA THR A 187 15.53 10.72 3.14
C THR A 187 14.76 12.04 3.32
N PRO A 188 15.33 12.99 4.09
CA PRO A 188 14.86 14.38 4.12
C PRO A 188 14.98 15.07 2.77
#